data_AF-A0A1I3SHR9-F1
#
_entry.id   AF-A0A1I3SHR9-F1
#
_cell.length_a   1.000
_cell.length_b   1.000
_cell.length_c   1.000
_cell.angle_alpha   90.00
_cell.angle_beta   90.00
_cell.angle_gamma   90.00
#
_symmetry.space_group_name_H-M   'P 1'
#
loop_
_entity.id
_entity.type
_entity.pdbx_description
1 polymer ?
#
loop_
_entity_poly.entity_id
_entity_poly.type
_entity_poly.pdbx_seq_one_letter_code
_entity_poly.pdbx_strand_id
1 'polypeptide(L)' 'MSDTDENDDLPDELPDDPDELYSIATTDSEFPYRREAAIKQLATYEDTDDLLTELADGEALTVIEQTLATSKLDEQGS' A
#
# COMPACT_ATOMS: atom_id res chain seq x y z
N MET A 1 34.00 4.65 -19.22
CA MET A 1 32.63 4.46 -19.69
C MET A 1 31.79 4.57 -18.43
N SER A 2 30.89 5.53 -18.36
CA SER A 2 29.98 5.65 -17.22
C SER A 2 28.88 4.64 -17.48
N ASP A 3 28.88 3.54 -16.73
CA ASP A 3 27.71 2.68 -16.64
C ASP A 3 26.64 3.52 -15.94
N THR A 4 25.76 4.11 -16.73
CA THR A 4 24.54 4.74 -16.23
C THR A 4 23.70 3.62 -15.65
N ASP A 5 23.69 3.51 -14.32
CA ASP A 5 22.65 2.83 -13.57
C ASP A 5 21.30 3.44 -13.99
N GLU A 6 20.65 2.87 -14.99
CA GLU A 6 19.24 3.09 -15.34
C GLU A 6 18.34 2.43 -14.26
N ASN A 7 18.63 2.65 -12.98
CA ASN A 7 17.66 2.51 -11.90
C ASN A 7 16.90 3.86 -11.80
N ASP A 8 16.28 4.23 -12.92
CA ASP A 8 15.55 5.48 -13.10
C ASP A 8 14.28 5.46 -12.22
N ASP A 9 14.40 6.13 -11.08
CA ASP A 9 13.38 6.99 -10.48
C ASP A 9 12.00 6.37 -10.16
N LEU A 10 11.96 5.29 -9.38
CA LEU A 10 10.86 5.15 -8.42
C LEU A 10 11.38 5.69 -7.09
N PRO A 11 10.74 6.70 -6.48
CA PRO A 11 11.07 7.06 -5.11
C PRO A 11 10.85 5.81 -4.26
N ASP A 12 11.94 5.22 -3.77
CA ASP A 12 11.92 4.00 -2.93
C ASP A 12 11.12 4.24 -1.65
N GLU A 13 10.99 5.51 -1.26
CA GLU A 13 10.24 5.97 -0.10
C GLU A 13 8.75 6.10 -0.42
N LEU A 14 7.93 5.54 0.47
CA LEU A 14 6.49 5.73 0.46
C LEU A 14 6.14 7.12 1.03
N PRO A 15 5.06 7.75 0.55
CA PRO A 15 4.56 8.96 1.18
C PRO A 15 4.07 8.68 2.60
N ASP A 16 4.14 9.71 3.46
CA ASP A 16 3.61 9.66 4.83
C ASP A 16 2.12 10.04 4.91
N ASP A 17 1.51 10.40 3.77
CA ASP A 17 0.10 10.80 3.71
C ASP A 17 -0.79 9.56 3.49
N PRO A 18 -1.77 9.29 4.37
CA PRO A 18 -2.67 8.14 4.24
C PRO A 18 -3.46 8.11 2.93
N ASP A 19 -3.89 9.26 2.40
CA ASP A 19 -4.66 9.29 1.15
C ASP A 19 -3.75 8.93 -0.05
N GLU A 20 -2.50 9.40 -0.03
CA GLU A 20 -1.51 9.01 -1.03
C GLU A 20 -1.14 7.51 -0.94
N LEU A 21 -0.98 6.98 0.27
CA LEU A 21 -0.75 5.55 0.49
C LEU A 21 -1.92 4.70 -0.04
N TYR A 22 -3.16 5.14 0.20
CA TYR A 22 -4.35 4.49 -0.33
C TYR A 22 -4.39 4.52 -1.87
N SER A 23 -4.03 5.66 -2.46
CA SER A 23 -3.90 5.79 -3.91
C SER A 23 -2.85 4.82 -4.48
N ILE A 24 -1.70 4.65 -3.80
CA ILE A 24 -0.67 3.69 -4.22
C ILE A 24 -1.20 2.26 -4.12
N ALA A 25 -1.86 1.90 -3.02
CA ALA A 25 -2.40 0.57 -2.79
C ALA A 25 -3.44 0.14 -3.83
N THR A 26 -4.22 1.09 -4.36
CA THR A 26 -5.30 0.83 -5.33
C THR A 26 -4.91 1.01 -6.80
N THR A 27 -3.69 1.49 -7.08
CA THR A 27 -3.25 1.75 -8.45
C THR A 27 -2.68 0.48 -9.10
N ASP A 28 -3.28 0.02 -10.20
CA ASP A 28 -2.84 -1.18 -10.92
C ASP A 28 -1.49 -1.04 -11.64
N SER A 29 -1.06 0.19 -11.95
CA SER A 29 0.28 0.43 -12.51
C SER A 29 1.39 0.40 -11.48
N GLU A 30 1.07 0.38 -10.18
CA GLU A 30 2.05 0.30 -9.11
C GLU A 30 2.57 -1.12 -8.95
N PHE A 31 3.82 -1.23 -8.52
CA PHE A 31 4.43 -2.52 -8.29
C PHE A 31 3.73 -3.23 -7.12
N PRO A 32 3.50 -4.56 -7.20
CA PRO A 32 2.85 -5.30 -6.12
C PRO A 32 3.54 -5.13 -4.75
N TYR A 33 4.87 -5.06 -4.72
CA TYR A 33 5.61 -4.84 -3.48
C TYR A 33 5.39 -3.43 -2.89
N ARG A 34 5.17 -2.43 -3.74
CA ARG A 34 4.92 -1.04 -3.33
C ARG A 34 3.50 -0.90 -2.79
N ARG A 35 2.52 -1.52 -3.47
CA ARG A 35 1.12 -1.64 -2.99
C ARG A 35 1.06 -2.33 -1.63
N GLU A 36 1.74 -3.46 -1.47
CA GLU A 36 1.81 -4.20 -0.20
C GLU A 36 2.41 -3.34 0.93
N ALA A 37 3.50 -2.62 0.63
CA ALA A 37 4.14 -1.74 1.60
C ALA A 37 3.23 -0.56 1.98
N ALA A 38 2.46 -0.01 1.04
CA ALA A 38 1.50 1.06 1.31
C ALA A 38 0.36 0.59 2.25
N ILE A 39 -0.18 -0.61 2.04
CA ILE A 39 -1.18 -1.22 2.93
C ILE A 39 -0.63 -1.39 4.36
N LYS A 40 0.62 -1.86 4.47
CA LYS A 40 1.29 -2.01 5.78
C LYS A 40 1.52 -0.66 6.46
N GLN A 41 1.90 0.35 5.69
CA GLN A 41 2.14 1.69 6.22
C GLN A 41 0.84 2.34 6.68
N LEU A 42 -0.26 2.20 5.92
CA LEU A 42 -1.60 2.63 6.34
C LEU A 42 -1.96 2.07 7.72
N ALA A 43 -1.71 0.78 7.95
CA ALA A 43 -1.99 0.13 9.22
C ALA A 43 -1.20 0.67 10.43
N THR A 44 -0.23 1.57 10.21
CA THR A 44 0.49 2.24 11.31
C THR A 44 -0.23 3.49 11.83
N TYR A 45 -1.24 3.99 11.11
CA TYR A 45 -2.04 5.15 11.48
C TYR A 45 -3.30 4.71 12.23
N GLU A 46 -3.69 5.47 13.25
CA GLU A 46 -4.83 5.14 14.12
C GLU A 46 -6.20 5.43 13.48
N ASP A 47 -6.25 6.26 12.42
CA ASP A 47 -7.50 6.73 11.80
C ASP A 47 -7.70 6.19 10.36
N THR A 48 -7.17 5.02 10.04
CA THR A 48 -7.22 4.44 8.67
C THR A 48 -8.10 3.19 8.54
N ASP A 49 -8.89 2.85 9.56
CA ASP A 49 -9.78 1.68 9.55
C ASP A 49 -10.73 1.68 8.35
N ASP A 50 -11.29 2.85 8.01
CA ASP A 50 -12.18 3.01 6.86
C ASP A 50 -11.45 2.72 5.53
N LEU A 51 -10.20 3.19 5.39
CA LEU A 51 -9.38 2.96 4.20
C LEU A 51 -8.98 1.48 4.08
N LEU A 52 -8.58 0.84 5.19
CA LEU A 52 -8.24 -0.59 5.20
C LEU A 52 -9.46 -1.48 4.95
N THR A 53 -10.65 -1.07 5.40
CA THR A 53 -11.91 -1.74 5.06
C THR A 53 -12.17 -1.68 3.56
N GLU A 54 -12.01 -0.50 2.95
CA GLU A 54 -12.20 -0.34 1.51
C GLU A 54 -11.18 -1.16 0.70
N LEU A 55 -9.93 -1.25 1.17
CA LEU A 55 -8.92 -2.12 0.56
C LEU A 55 -9.26 -3.62 0.71
N ALA A 56 -9.77 -4.04 1.86
CA ALA A 56 -10.15 -5.42 2.10
C ALA A 56 -11.30 -5.88 1.17
N ASP A 57 -12.27 -4.98 0.92
CA ASP A 57 -13.43 -5.25 0.06
C ASP A 57 -13.19 -4.90 -1.43
N GLY A 58 -12.08 -4.20 -1.74
CA GLY A 58 -11.83 -3.59 -3.05
C GLY A 58 -11.40 -4.58 -4.13
N GLU A 59 -12.12 -4.61 -5.24
CA GLU A 59 -11.82 -5.48 -6.40
C GLU A 59 -10.54 -5.08 -7.17
N ALA A 60 -9.99 -3.88 -6.92
CA ALA A 60 -8.72 -3.41 -7.50
C ALA A 60 -7.49 -4.11 -6.89
N LEU A 61 -7.68 -4.82 -5.78
CA LEU A 61 -6.61 -5.52 -5.09
C LEU A 61 -6.57 -6.99 -5.46
N THR A 62 -5.37 -7.55 -5.47
CA THR A 62 -5.22 -9.00 -5.52
C THR A 62 -5.72 -9.62 -4.21
N VAL A 63 -6.10 -10.89 -4.25
CA VAL A 63 -6.56 -11.63 -3.06
C VAL A 63 -5.54 -11.58 -1.92
N ILE A 64 -4.24 -11.54 -2.24
CA ILE A 64 -3.16 -11.45 -1.25
C ILE A 64 -3.22 -10.10 -0.52
N GLU A 65 -3.40 -9.02 -1.26
CA GLU A 65 -3.44 -7.67 -0.71
C GLU A 65 -4.74 -7.38 0.06
N GLN A 66 -5.87 -7.91 -0.42
CA GLN A 66 -7.14 -7.90 0.34
C GLN A 66 -6.97 -8.63 1.68
N THR A 67 -6.37 -9.84 1.65
CA THR A 67 -6.11 -10.62 2.87
C THR A 67 -5.19 -9.87 3.83
N LEU A 68 -4.18 -9.17 3.30
CA LEU A 68 -3.29 -8.35 4.10
C LEU A 68 -4.04 -7.17 4.75
N ALA A 69 -4.87 -6.45 3.99
CA ALA A 69 -5.68 -5.36 4.50
C ALA A 69 -6.62 -5.81 5.62
N THR A 70 -7.33 -6.94 5.42
CA THR A 70 -8.17 -7.55 6.48
C THR A 70 -7.35 -7.90 7.71
N SER A 71 -6.19 -8.55 7.54
CA SER A 71 -5.33 -8.93 8.66
C SER A 71 -4.83 -7.73 9.45
N LYS A 72 -4.57 -6.59 8.78
CA LYS A 72 -4.15 -5.36 9.44
C LYS A 72 -5.26 -4.66 10.18
N LEU A 73 -6.46 -4.65 9.61
CA LEU A 73 -7.65 -4.14 10.29
C LEU A 73 -7.96 -4.94 11.57
N ASP A 74 -7.84 -6.27 11.53
CA ASP A 74 -8.02 -7.13 12.71
C ASP A 74 -6.96 -6.87 13.80
N GLU A 75 -5.72 -6.55 13.41
CA GLU A 75 -4.64 -6.19 14.34
C GLU A 75 -4.91 -4.85 15.05
N GLN A 76 -5.53 -3.87 14.37
CA GLN A 76 -5.84 -2.55 14.94
C GLN A 76 -7.01 -2.58 15.93
N GLY A 77 -8.01 -3.43 15.69
CA GLY A 77 -9.18 -3.58 16.56
C GLY A 77 -8.97 -4.41 17.84
N SER A 78 -7.75 -4.93 18.07
CA SER A 78 -7.41 -5.88 19.15
C SER A 78 -6.76 -5.26 20.39
#